data_AF-A0A2V9A9X3-F1
#
_entry.id   AF-A0A2V9A9X3-F1
#
_cell.length_a   1.000
_cell.length_b   1.000
_cell.length_c   1.000
_cell.angle_alpha   90.00
_cell.angle_beta   90.00
_cell.angle_gamma   90.00
#
_symmetry.space_group_name_H-M   'P 1'
#
loop_
_entity.id
_entity.type
_entity.pdbx_description
1 polymer ?
#
loop_
_entity_poly.entity_id
_entity_poly.type
_entity_poly.pdbx_seq_one_letter_code
_entity_poly.pdbx_strand_id
1 'polypeptide(L)'
;PVVDKPTAESARYDFNWLSATGTGCFFAAIVVGLLLGLSPLRLIRVFWRTVVRMRLAVIAISFMLGLGFVTRYAGLDAVLGLAFTRTGWLYPFFGTFLGWLGVALTGSDTSSNALFGSLQRITSQQLGIDPVLMCAANSAGGVMGKMVDAQSITIATAATEQVGNEGLIFRFVMWHSVALGGIVGVIVMMYAYVFGAFVPHGLSFVK
;
A
#
# COMPACT_ATOMS: atom_id res chain seq x y z
N PRO A 1 -19.31 -18.57 -2.13
CA PRO A 1 -19.76 -17.26 -2.68
C PRO A 1 -19.15 -16.12 -1.86
N VAL A 2 -18.64 -15.06 -2.50
CA VAL A 2 -18.03 -13.91 -1.78
C VAL A 2 -19.08 -13.03 -1.08
N VAL A 3 -20.33 -13.08 -1.56
CA VAL A 3 -21.50 -12.44 -0.97
C VAL A 3 -22.69 -13.40 -1.00
N ASP A 4 -23.54 -13.34 0.02
CA ASP A 4 -24.75 -14.17 0.16
C ASP A 4 -25.82 -13.84 -0.89
N LYS A 5 -25.80 -12.61 -1.44
CA LYS A 5 -26.65 -12.18 -2.56
C LYS A 5 -25.80 -11.45 -3.62
N PRO A 6 -26.01 -11.70 -4.92
CA PRO A 6 -25.40 -10.92 -5.99
C PRO A 6 -25.76 -9.45 -5.80
N THR A 7 -24.77 -8.63 -5.47
CA THR A 7 -24.93 -7.21 -5.19
C THR A 7 -23.90 -6.45 -6.02
N ALA A 8 -24.37 -5.44 -6.75
CA ALA A 8 -23.47 -4.58 -7.52
C ALA A 8 -22.62 -3.79 -6.53
N GLU A 9 -21.30 -3.81 -6.74
CA GLU A 9 -20.39 -3.04 -5.91
C GLU A 9 -20.65 -1.54 -6.15
N SER A 10 -20.95 -0.80 -5.08
CA SER A 10 -21.30 0.61 -5.19
C SER A 10 -20.07 1.43 -5.60
N ALA A 11 -20.12 2.04 -6.79
CA ALA A 11 -19.10 2.98 -7.27
C ALA A 11 -19.24 4.34 -6.56
N ARG A 12 -18.97 4.36 -5.25
CA ARG A 12 -18.91 5.61 -4.47
C ARG A 12 -17.45 5.98 -4.26
N TYR A 13 -17.03 7.10 -4.85
CA TYR A 13 -15.78 7.77 -4.49
C TYR A 13 -16.08 8.72 -3.33
N ASP A 14 -15.73 8.32 -2.11
CA ASP A 14 -15.90 9.18 -0.93
C ASP A 14 -14.87 10.31 -0.97
N PHE A 15 -15.34 11.54 -1.16
CA PHE A 15 -14.50 12.73 -1.29
C PHE A 15 -14.02 13.22 0.09
N ASN A 16 -13.10 12.48 0.69
CA ASN A 16 -12.53 12.73 2.02
C ASN A 16 -11.36 13.71 1.98
N TRP A 17 -11.57 14.92 1.44
CA TRP A 17 -10.49 15.92 1.28
C TRP A 17 -9.86 16.29 2.63
N LEU A 18 -10.64 16.64 3.65
CA LEU A 18 -10.07 17.15 4.91
C LEU A 18 -9.34 16.07 5.73
N SER A 19 -9.78 14.80 5.62
CA SER A 19 -9.18 13.66 6.33
C SER A 19 -8.06 12.96 5.55
N ALA A 20 -7.83 13.36 4.30
CA ALA A 20 -6.68 12.86 3.54
C ALA A 20 -5.38 13.37 4.16
N THR A 21 -4.45 12.46 4.43
CA THR A 21 -3.12 12.76 5.02
C THR A 21 -2.37 13.88 4.27
N GLY A 22 -2.52 13.94 2.95
CA GLY A 22 -1.89 14.95 2.10
C GLY A 22 -2.35 16.38 2.41
N THR A 23 -3.62 16.56 2.80
CA THR A 23 -4.20 17.87 3.13
C THR A 23 -3.60 18.40 4.43
N GLY A 24 -3.41 17.53 5.43
CA GLY A 24 -2.71 17.87 6.68
C GLY A 24 -1.27 18.28 6.44
N CYS A 25 -0.51 17.50 5.65
CA CYS A 25 0.85 17.85 5.27
C CYS A 25 0.94 19.17 4.51
N PHE A 26 -0.03 19.46 3.63
CA PHE A 26 -0.09 20.71 2.87
C PHE A 26 -0.29 21.92 3.79
N PHE A 27 -1.24 21.85 4.73
CA PHE A 27 -1.44 22.92 5.70
C PHE A 27 -0.23 23.09 6.62
N ALA A 28 0.36 21.99 7.10
CA ALA A 28 1.59 22.04 7.89
C ALA A 28 2.72 22.72 7.12
N ALA A 29 2.89 22.44 5.83
CA ALA A 29 3.88 23.09 4.98
C ALA A 29 3.64 24.60 4.81
N ILE A 30 2.37 25.04 4.71
CA ILE A 30 2.02 26.47 4.67
C ILE A 30 2.38 27.13 6.01
N VAL A 31 1.94 26.56 7.13
CA VAL A 31 2.18 27.11 8.47
C VAL A 31 3.68 27.20 8.76
N VAL A 32 4.41 26.10 8.57
CA VAL A 32 5.87 26.07 8.76
C VAL A 32 6.56 27.04 7.80
N GLY A 33 6.11 27.13 6.55
CA GLY A 33 6.68 28.06 5.59
C GLY A 33 6.52 29.52 5.99
N LEU A 34 5.35 29.90 6.50
CA LEU A 34 5.09 31.25 7.01
C LEU A 34 5.89 31.53 8.29
N LEU A 35 5.99 30.57 9.21
CA LEU A 35 6.79 30.69 10.43
C LEU A 35 8.29 30.86 10.15
N LEU A 36 8.80 30.21 9.10
CA LEU A 36 10.18 30.38 8.63
C LEU A 36 10.40 31.68 7.83
N GLY A 37 9.40 32.55 7.72
CA GLY A 37 9.51 33.84 7.04
C GLY A 37 9.53 33.76 5.51
N LEU A 38 9.09 32.64 4.91
CA LEU A 38 8.99 32.55 3.46
C LEU A 38 7.83 33.42 2.95
N SER A 39 8.10 34.21 1.91
CA SER A 39 7.04 34.98 1.26
C SER A 39 6.02 34.06 0.59
N PRO A 40 4.72 34.42 0.58
CA PRO A 40 3.66 33.63 -0.06
C PRO A 40 3.96 33.28 -1.54
N LEU A 41 4.58 34.23 -2.27
CA LEU A 41 5.01 34.04 -3.66
C LEU A 41 6.06 32.92 -3.80
N ARG A 42 6.97 32.79 -2.82
CA ARG A 42 7.99 31.74 -2.84
C ARG A 42 7.39 30.37 -2.53
N LEU A 43 6.45 30.30 -1.58
CA LEU A 43 5.67 29.10 -1.28
C LEU A 43 4.91 28.59 -2.51
N ILE A 44 4.18 29.47 -3.20
CA ILE A 44 3.44 29.12 -4.43
C ILE A 44 4.40 28.64 -5.53
N ARG A 45 5.56 29.29 -5.69
CA ARG A 45 6.56 28.89 -6.69
C ARG A 45 7.12 27.49 -6.41
N VAL A 46 7.40 27.17 -5.15
CA VAL A 46 7.88 25.85 -4.73
C VAL A 46 6.80 24.79 -4.94
N PHE A 47 5.56 25.09 -4.57
CA PHE A 47 4.42 24.22 -4.81
C PHE A 47 4.27 23.89 -6.30
N TRP A 48 4.26 24.92 -7.15
CA TRP A 48 4.12 24.73 -8.60
C TRP A 48 5.26 23.92 -9.20
N ARG A 49 6.50 24.20 -8.80
CA ARG A 49 7.67 23.41 -9.23
C ARG A 49 7.52 21.94 -8.83
N THR A 50 6.98 21.67 -7.64
CA THR A 50 6.74 20.30 -7.16
C THR A 50 5.64 19.60 -7.96
N VAL A 51 4.52 20.27 -8.24
CA VAL A 51 3.43 19.73 -9.09
C VAL A 51 3.96 19.37 -10.47
N VAL A 52 4.71 20.26 -11.12
CA VAL A 52 5.29 20.01 -12.45
C VAL A 52 6.28 18.85 -12.41
N ARG A 53 7.09 18.74 -11.35
CA ARG A 53 8.04 17.63 -11.14
C ARG A 53 7.32 16.30 -10.94
N MET A 54 6.18 16.28 -10.26
CA MET A 54 5.44 15.06 -9.93
C MET A 54 4.34 14.68 -10.94
N ARG A 55 4.11 15.48 -12.00
CA ARG A 55 3.00 15.27 -12.95
C ARG A 55 2.92 13.85 -13.53
N LEU A 56 4.07 13.25 -13.87
CA LEU A 56 4.11 11.90 -14.43
C LEU A 56 3.75 10.84 -13.38
N ALA A 57 4.21 11.04 -12.13
CA ALA A 57 3.86 10.17 -11.02
C ALA A 57 2.36 10.24 -10.71
N VAL A 58 1.75 11.44 -10.72
CA VAL A 58 0.31 11.60 -10.52
C VAL A 58 -0.50 10.86 -11.59
N ILE A 59 -0.10 10.96 -12.86
CA ILE A 59 -0.77 10.25 -13.96
C ILE A 59 -0.64 8.73 -13.80
N ALA A 60 0.56 8.25 -13.47
CA ALA A 60 0.79 6.81 -13.26
C ALA A 60 -0.04 6.25 -12.10
N ILE A 61 -0.11 6.97 -10.97
CA ILE A 61 -0.93 6.58 -9.81
C ILE A 61 -2.41 6.55 -10.20
N SER A 62 -2.92 7.54 -10.94
CA SER A 62 -4.31 7.56 -11.40
C SER A 62 -4.64 6.36 -12.28
N PHE A 63 -3.78 5.99 -13.24
CA PHE A 63 -3.99 4.81 -14.07
C PHE A 63 -3.93 3.51 -13.28
N MET A 64 -3.02 3.42 -12.30
CA MET A 64 -2.87 2.25 -11.45
C MET A 64 -4.06 2.06 -10.51
N LEU A 65 -4.59 3.14 -9.93
CA LEU A 65 -5.85 3.12 -9.18
C LEU A 65 -7.02 2.69 -10.08
N GLY A 66 -7.09 3.24 -11.29
CA GLY A 66 -8.06 2.83 -12.30
C GLY A 66 -7.99 1.32 -12.59
N LEU A 67 -6.81 0.79 -12.85
CA LEU A 67 -6.58 -0.64 -13.04
C LEU A 67 -6.97 -1.46 -11.80
N GLY A 68 -6.67 -0.98 -10.60
CA GLY A 68 -7.10 -1.61 -9.33
C GLY A 68 -8.62 -1.71 -9.23
N PHE A 69 -9.34 -0.62 -9.52
CA PHE A 69 -10.80 -0.65 -9.54
C PHE A 69 -11.35 -1.56 -10.65
N VAL A 70 -10.78 -1.53 -11.86
CA VAL A 70 -11.23 -2.41 -12.95
C VAL A 70 -11.01 -3.89 -12.62
N THR A 71 -9.84 -4.25 -12.09
CA THR A 71 -9.53 -5.65 -11.70
C THR A 71 -10.41 -6.14 -10.56
N ARG A 72 -10.71 -5.27 -9.59
CA ARG A 72 -11.71 -5.52 -8.54
C ARG A 72 -13.13 -5.71 -9.09
N TYR A 73 -13.61 -4.79 -9.95
CA TYR A 73 -14.94 -4.92 -10.54
C TYR A 73 -15.09 -6.12 -11.48
N ALA A 74 -13.99 -6.56 -12.11
CA ALA A 74 -13.96 -7.79 -12.88
C ALA A 74 -14.02 -9.07 -12.01
N GLY A 75 -14.00 -8.94 -10.68
CA GLY A 75 -14.04 -10.06 -9.73
C GLY A 75 -12.74 -10.88 -9.69
N LEU A 76 -11.64 -10.33 -10.23
CA LEU A 76 -10.36 -11.02 -10.25
C LEU A 76 -9.79 -11.22 -8.84
N ASP A 77 -10.01 -10.25 -7.96
CA ASP A 77 -9.66 -10.32 -6.53
C ASP A 77 -10.47 -11.41 -5.81
N ALA A 78 -11.76 -11.57 -6.11
CA ALA A 78 -12.57 -12.66 -5.58
C ALA A 78 -12.05 -14.04 -6.01
N VAL A 79 -11.68 -14.22 -7.29
CA VAL A 79 -11.18 -15.49 -7.82
C VAL A 79 -9.81 -15.85 -7.26
N LEU A 80 -8.88 -14.89 -7.26
CA LEU A 80 -7.55 -15.09 -6.66
C LEU A 80 -7.67 -15.38 -5.16
N GLY A 81 -8.55 -14.67 -4.46
CA GLY A 81 -8.78 -14.88 -3.04
C GLY A 81 -9.28 -16.29 -2.73
N LEU A 82 -10.26 -16.77 -3.49
CA LEU A 82 -10.74 -18.15 -3.41
C LEU A 82 -9.69 -19.19 -3.81
N ALA A 83 -8.75 -18.87 -4.69
CA ALA A 83 -7.62 -19.75 -4.99
C ALA A 83 -6.64 -19.81 -3.81
N PHE A 84 -6.38 -18.67 -3.16
CA PHE A 84 -5.51 -18.55 -2.00
C PHE A 84 -6.13 -19.08 -0.69
N THR A 85 -7.44 -19.31 -0.61
CA THR A 85 -7.99 -20.05 0.54
C THR A 85 -7.46 -21.49 0.62
N ARG A 86 -7.02 -22.07 -0.51
CA ARG A 86 -6.39 -23.40 -0.53
C ARG A 86 -5.01 -23.43 0.12
N THR A 87 -4.37 -22.27 0.32
CA THR A 87 -3.11 -22.17 1.07
C THR A 87 -3.32 -22.42 2.57
N GLY A 88 -4.57 -22.40 3.05
CA GLY A 88 -4.94 -22.79 4.41
C GLY A 88 -4.23 -21.97 5.48
N TRP A 89 -3.61 -22.65 6.43
CA TRP A 89 -2.89 -22.06 7.57
C TRP A 89 -1.73 -21.14 7.16
N LEU A 90 -1.15 -21.30 5.97
CA LEU A 90 -0.03 -20.46 5.53
C LEU A 90 -0.47 -19.15 4.88
N TYR A 91 -1.78 -18.93 4.76
CA TYR A 91 -2.31 -17.74 4.10
C TYR A 91 -1.80 -16.41 4.70
N PRO A 92 -1.74 -16.19 6.04
CA PRO A 92 -1.23 -14.93 6.58
C PRO A 92 0.21 -14.60 6.15
N PHE A 93 1.05 -15.63 6.05
CA PHE A 93 2.42 -15.50 5.56
C PHE A 93 2.46 -15.09 4.08
N PHE A 94 1.78 -15.85 3.21
CA PHE A 94 1.77 -15.55 1.77
C PHE A 94 0.99 -14.28 1.43
N GLY A 95 -0.05 -13.94 2.20
CA GLY A 95 -0.77 -12.69 2.10
C GLY A 95 0.13 -11.49 2.38
N THR A 96 1.07 -11.61 3.32
CA THR A 96 2.10 -10.57 3.52
C THR A 96 2.97 -10.39 2.26
N PHE A 97 3.33 -11.49 1.59
CA PHE A 97 4.08 -11.45 0.32
C PHE A 97 3.25 -10.95 -0.88
N LEU A 98 1.93 -11.05 -0.84
CA LEU A 98 1.08 -10.39 -1.84
C LEU A 98 1.19 -8.86 -1.73
N GLY A 99 1.22 -8.33 -0.51
CA GLY A 99 1.48 -6.91 -0.26
C GLY A 99 2.87 -6.48 -0.74
N TRP A 100 3.88 -7.28 -0.43
CA TRP A 100 5.25 -7.13 -0.92
C TRP A 100 5.30 -7.07 -2.45
N LEU A 101 4.67 -8.02 -3.14
CA LEU A 101 4.64 -8.08 -4.60
C LEU A 101 3.95 -6.85 -5.19
N GLY A 102 2.84 -6.43 -4.58
CA GLY A 102 2.13 -5.23 -5.00
C GLY A 102 3.00 -3.99 -4.93
N VAL A 103 3.73 -3.77 -3.84
CA VAL A 103 4.61 -2.58 -3.76
C VAL A 103 5.87 -2.72 -4.60
N ALA A 104 6.45 -3.92 -4.72
CA ALA A 104 7.60 -4.16 -5.60
C ALA A 104 7.29 -3.79 -7.07
N LEU A 105 6.06 -4.08 -7.53
CA LEU A 105 5.59 -3.75 -8.88
C LEU A 105 5.13 -2.29 -9.01
N THR A 106 4.49 -1.74 -7.97
CA THR A 106 3.81 -0.45 -8.04
C THR A 106 4.63 0.74 -7.53
N GLY A 107 5.64 0.49 -6.69
CA GLY A 107 6.41 1.50 -5.96
C GLY A 107 5.65 2.23 -4.85
N SER A 108 4.41 1.84 -4.56
CA SER A 108 3.53 2.59 -3.65
C SER A 108 2.56 1.72 -2.87
N ASP A 109 2.62 1.81 -1.54
CA ASP A 109 1.69 1.14 -0.63
C ASP A 109 0.23 1.52 -0.89
N THR A 110 -0.04 2.79 -1.22
CA THR A 110 -1.40 3.25 -1.55
C THR A 110 -1.94 2.51 -2.77
N SER A 111 -1.11 2.36 -3.80
CA SER A 111 -1.50 1.68 -5.03
C SER A 111 -1.62 0.17 -4.82
N SER A 112 -0.70 -0.43 -4.06
CA SER A 112 -0.77 -1.85 -3.67
C SER A 112 -2.03 -2.15 -2.86
N ASN A 113 -2.42 -1.27 -1.94
CA ASN A 113 -3.66 -1.41 -1.19
C ASN A 113 -4.91 -1.25 -2.06
N ALA A 114 -4.87 -0.42 -3.09
CA ALA A 114 -5.95 -0.33 -4.07
C ALA A 114 -6.08 -1.59 -4.93
N LEU A 115 -4.96 -2.27 -5.25
CA LEU A 115 -4.91 -3.48 -6.07
C LEU A 115 -5.25 -4.76 -5.28
N PHE A 116 -4.70 -4.90 -4.07
CA PHE A 116 -4.75 -6.15 -3.30
C PHE A 116 -5.45 -6.01 -1.95
N GLY A 117 -5.81 -4.80 -1.50
CA GLY A 117 -6.47 -4.63 -0.21
C GLY A 117 -7.85 -5.30 -0.14
N SER A 118 -8.66 -5.20 -1.20
CA SER A 118 -9.95 -5.91 -1.27
C SER A 118 -9.77 -7.42 -1.30
N LEU A 119 -8.80 -7.92 -2.08
CA LEU A 119 -8.40 -9.33 -2.13
C LEU A 119 -8.09 -9.87 -0.71
N GLN A 120 -7.26 -9.16 0.05
CA GLN A 120 -6.85 -9.55 1.41
C GLN A 120 -8.04 -9.58 2.37
N ARG A 121 -8.90 -8.56 2.29
CA ARG A 121 -10.12 -8.48 3.09
C ARG A 121 -11.10 -9.62 2.78
N ILE A 122 -11.35 -9.90 1.50
CA ILE A 122 -12.29 -10.95 1.09
C ILE A 122 -11.75 -12.32 1.50
N THR A 123 -10.46 -12.58 1.25
CA THR A 123 -9.85 -13.88 1.54
C THR A 123 -9.76 -14.15 3.04
N SER A 124 -9.42 -13.13 3.85
CA SER A 124 -9.41 -13.24 5.31
C SER A 124 -10.80 -13.59 5.87
N GLN A 125 -11.87 -12.96 5.35
CA GLN A 125 -13.24 -13.31 5.73
C GLN A 125 -13.61 -14.75 5.38
N GLN A 126 -13.18 -15.26 4.22
CA GLN A 126 -13.43 -16.65 3.81
C GLN A 126 -12.65 -17.67 4.66
N LEU A 127 -11.48 -17.28 5.17
CA LEU A 127 -10.63 -18.13 6.02
C LEU A 127 -10.89 -17.96 7.53
N GLY A 128 -11.79 -17.05 7.92
CA GLY A 128 -12.05 -16.75 9.33
C GLY A 128 -10.88 -16.06 10.04
N ILE A 129 -10.00 -15.38 9.28
CA ILE A 129 -8.87 -14.61 9.80
C ILE A 129 -9.30 -13.14 9.91
N ASP A 130 -8.75 -12.42 10.87
CA ASP A 130 -9.10 -11.01 11.05
C ASP A 130 -8.77 -10.16 9.79
N PRO A 131 -9.76 -9.43 9.23
CA PRO A 131 -9.53 -8.62 8.03
C PRO A 131 -8.65 -7.39 8.27
N VAL A 132 -8.65 -6.81 9.47
CA VAL A 132 -7.78 -5.67 9.81
C VAL A 132 -6.33 -6.11 9.81
N LEU A 133 -6.04 -7.28 10.39
CA LEU A 133 -4.71 -7.89 10.39
C LEU A 133 -4.22 -8.13 8.96
N MET A 134 -5.03 -8.71 8.08
CA MET A 134 -4.59 -9.02 6.72
C MET A 134 -4.44 -7.77 5.84
N CYS A 135 -5.31 -6.76 6.01
CA CYS A 135 -5.12 -5.46 5.37
C CYS A 135 -3.86 -4.74 5.88
N ALA A 136 -3.57 -4.83 7.18
CA ALA A 136 -2.35 -4.28 7.77
C ALA A 136 -1.11 -5.04 7.26
N ALA A 137 -1.19 -6.37 7.16
CA ALA A 137 -0.15 -7.22 6.60
C ALA A 137 0.16 -6.86 5.14
N ASN A 138 -0.85 -6.50 4.34
CA ASN A 138 -0.65 -6.02 2.98
C ASN A 138 0.22 -4.76 2.92
N SER A 139 -0.02 -3.81 3.83
CA SER A 139 0.78 -2.58 3.93
C SER A 139 2.17 -2.87 4.50
N ALA A 140 2.27 -3.64 5.59
CA ALA A 140 3.54 -3.95 6.25
C ALA A 140 4.48 -4.77 5.36
N GLY A 141 3.96 -5.78 4.65
CA GLY A 141 4.70 -6.51 3.63
C GLY A 141 5.05 -5.63 2.43
N GLY A 142 4.15 -4.72 2.06
CA GLY A 142 4.38 -3.71 1.03
C GLY A 142 5.60 -2.82 1.28
N VAL A 143 5.76 -2.30 2.50
CA VAL A 143 6.95 -1.50 2.87
C VAL A 143 8.24 -2.28 2.59
N MET A 144 8.25 -3.60 2.84
CA MET A 144 9.42 -4.43 2.53
C MET A 144 9.63 -4.56 1.02
N GLY A 145 8.55 -4.66 0.23
CA GLY A 145 8.61 -4.66 -1.24
C GLY A 145 9.17 -3.37 -1.83
N LYS A 146 9.05 -2.25 -1.13
CA LYS A 146 9.57 -0.95 -1.57
C LYS A 146 11.09 -0.88 -1.67
N MET A 147 11.82 -1.83 -1.06
CA MET A 147 13.27 -1.88 -1.23
C MET A 147 13.69 -2.33 -2.64
N VAL A 148 12.84 -3.10 -3.33
CA VAL A 148 13.14 -3.68 -4.64
C VAL A 148 12.42 -2.99 -5.79
N ASP A 149 11.63 -1.95 -5.49
CA ASP A 149 10.93 -1.21 -6.53
C ASP A 149 11.95 -0.43 -7.41
N ALA A 150 11.72 -0.45 -8.73
CA ALA A 150 12.62 0.22 -9.65
C ALA A 150 12.69 1.74 -9.38
N GLN A 151 11.58 2.33 -8.89
CA GLN A 151 11.47 3.75 -8.62
C GLN A 151 12.35 4.17 -7.44
N SER A 152 12.28 3.50 -6.28
CA SER A 152 13.13 3.88 -5.14
C SER A 152 14.59 3.56 -5.40
N ILE A 153 14.92 2.48 -6.12
CA ILE A 153 16.31 2.18 -6.50
C ILE A 153 16.89 3.29 -7.40
N THR A 154 16.14 3.75 -8.40
CA THR A 154 16.59 4.84 -9.28
C THR A 154 16.79 6.16 -8.52
N ILE A 155 15.93 6.44 -7.53
CA ILE A 155 16.08 7.61 -6.66
C ILE A 155 17.30 7.45 -5.75
N ALA A 156 17.53 6.25 -5.22
CA ALA A 156 18.67 5.95 -4.36
C ALA A 156 20.00 6.05 -5.11
N THR A 157 20.11 5.56 -6.35
CA THR A 157 21.32 5.71 -7.17
C THR A 157 21.58 7.18 -7.49
N ALA A 158 20.56 7.95 -7.83
CA ALA A 158 20.69 9.39 -8.07
C ALA A 158 21.12 10.16 -6.81
N ALA A 159 20.61 9.80 -5.62
CA ALA A 159 20.94 10.47 -4.37
C ALA A 159 22.34 10.11 -3.82
N THR A 160 22.85 8.93 -4.16
CA THR A 160 24.16 8.44 -3.73
C THR A 160 25.27 8.65 -4.77
N GLU A 161 24.95 9.32 -5.88
CA GLU A 161 25.84 9.53 -7.03
C GLU A 161 26.34 8.22 -7.67
N GLN A 162 25.53 7.15 -7.61
CA GLN A 162 25.81 5.81 -8.16
C GLN A 162 24.93 5.48 -9.39
N VAL A 163 24.59 6.48 -10.20
CA VAL A 163 23.75 6.31 -11.40
C VAL A 163 24.39 5.30 -12.36
N GLY A 164 23.61 4.33 -12.84
CA GLY A 164 24.11 3.21 -13.66
C GLY A 164 24.46 1.96 -12.84
N ASN A 165 24.39 2.03 -11.51
CA ASN A 165 24.66 0.90 -10.61
C ASN A 165 23.38 0.29 -10.00
N GLU A 166 22.21 0.55 -10.60
CA GLU A 166 20.89 0.13 -10.10
C GLU A 166 20.81 -1.39 -9.92
N GLY A 167 21.39 -2.15 -10.84
CA GLY A 167 21.39 -3.61 -10.81
C GLY A 167 22.18 -4.20 -9.65
N LEU A 168 23.28 -3.55 -9.24
CA LEU A 168 24.11 -3.98 -8.11
C LEU A 168 23.37 -3.74 -6.78
N ILE A 169 22.75 -2.56 -6.65
CA ILE A 169 21.89 -2.25 -5.51
C ILE A 169 20.71 -3.22 -5.46
N PHE A 170 19.99 -3.41 -6.57
CA PHE A 170 18.87 -4.35 -6.67
C PHE A 170 19.25 -5.75 -6.18
N ARG A 171 20.35 -6.31 -6.69
CA ARG A 171 20.80 -7.66 -6.30
C ARG A 171 21.14 -7.77 -4.80
N PHE A 172 21.65 -6.69 -4.20
CA PHE A 172 21.93 -6.64 -2.78
C PHE A 172 20.65 -6.53 -1.94
N VAL A 173 19.76 -5.58 -2.27
CA VAL A 173 18.55 -5.30 -1.48
C VAL A 173 17.46 -6.36 -1.67
N MET A 174 17.46 -7.09 -2.79
CA MET A 174 16.51 -8.18 -3.08
C MET A 174 16.44 -9.21 -1.94
N TRP A 175 17.60 -9.70 -1.49
CA TRP A 175 17.64 -10.68 -0.40
C TRP A 175 17.18 -10.11 0.94
N HIS A 176 17.55 -8.86 1.23
CA HIS A 176 17.11 -8.17 2.45
C HIS A 176 15.60 -7.96 2.44
N SER A 177 15.05 -7.56 1.29
CA SER A 177 13.62 -7.32 1.10
C SER A 177 12.78 -8.57 1.28
N VAL A 178 13.20 -9.69 0.68
CA VAL A 178 12.51 -10.98 0.85
C VAL A 178 12.64 -11.50 2.28
N ALA A 179 13.82 -11.40 2.89
CA ALA A 179 14.04 -11.84 4.27
C ALA A 179 13.18 -11.05 5.26
N LEU A 180 13.15 -9.72 5.13
CA LEU A 180 12.32 -8.86 5.98
C LEU A 180 10.82 -9.10 5.71
N GLY A 181 10.42 -9.31 4.46
CA GLY A 181 9.06 -9.75 4.12
C GLY A 181 8.68 -11.06 4.82
N GLY A 182 9.61 -12.01 4.89
CA GLY A 182 9.45 -13.27 5.61
C GLY A 182 9.29 -13.07 7.12
N ILE A 183 10.11 -12.20 7.73
CA ILE A 183 10.00 -11.86 9.15
C ILE A 183 8.63 -11.24 9.45
N VAL A 184 8.18 -10.27 8.64
CA VAL A 184 6.84 -9.69 8.79
C VAL A 184 5.76 -10.76 8.60
N GLY A 185 5.91 -11.67 7.63
CA GLY A 185 4.99 -12.77 7.43
C GLY A 185 4.87 -13.70 8.65
N VAL A 186 5.98 -14.00 9.32
CA VAL A 186 5.98 -14.78 10.57
C VAL A 186 5.29 -14.01 11.70
N ILE A 187 5.56 -12.71 11.83
CA ILE A 187 4.89 -11.85 12.82
C ILE A 187 3.38 -11.85 12.58
N VAL A 188 2.93 -11.66 11.34
CA VAL A 188 1.51 -11.69 10.97
C VAL A 188 0.89 -13.04 11.29
N MET A 189 1.60 -14.14 11.04
CA MET A 189 1.17 -15.48 11.44
C MET A 189 1.02 -15.63 12.96
N MET A 190 1.94 -15.08 13.75
CA MET A 190 1.83 -15.07 15.21
C MET A 190 0.59 -14.28 15.66
N TYR A 191 0.31 -13.13 15.06
CA TYR A 191 -0.91 -12.37 15.34
C TYR A 191 -2.17 -13.11 14.90
N ALA A 192 -2.13 -13.85 13.78
CA ALA A 192 -3.30 -14.58 13.29
C ALA A 192 -3.68 -15.76 14.20
N TYR A 193 -2.70 -16.45 14.80
CA TYR A 193 -2.94 -17.74 15.47
C TYR A 193 -2.62 -17.79 16.96
N VAL A 194 -1.68 -16.96 17.44
CA VAL A 194 -1.25 -16.97 18.85
C VAL A 194 -1.79 -15.74 19.59
N PHE A 195 -1.73 -14.57 18.93
CA PHE A 195 -2.02 -13.27 19.53
C PHE A 195 -3.24 -12.58 18.91
N GLY A 196 -4.25 -13.35 18.48
CA GLY A 196 -5.45 -12.81 17.82
C GLY A 196 -6.17 -11.72 18.62
N ALA A 197 -6.15 -11.82 19.95
CA ALA A 197 -6.75 -10.83 20.85
C ALA A 197 -6.02 -9.46 20.88
N PHE A 198 -4.79 -9.38 20.38
CA PHE A 198 -3.99 -8.15 20.34
C PHE A 198 -4.15 -7.37 19.04
N VAL A 199 -4.93 -7.87 18.07
CA VAL A 199 -5.24 -7.11 16.86
C VAL A 199 -6.15 -5.94 17.26
N PRO A 200 -5.73 -4.68 17.06
CA PRO A 200 -6.54 -3.54 17.44
C PRO A 200 -7.71 -3.41 16.47
N HIS A 201 -8.85 -3.99 16.82
CA HIS A 201 -10.13 -3.62 16.22
C HIS A 201 -10.44 -2.21 16.73
N GLY A 202 -10.56 -1.25 15.81
CA GLY A 202 -10.75 0.15 16.15
C GLY A 202 -11.80 0.36 17.25
N LEU A 203 -11.57 1.37 18.10
CA LEU A 203 -12.39 1.77 19.24
C LEU A 203 -13.88 1.45 19.03
N SER A 204 -14.42 0.53 19.82
CA SER A 204 -15.83 0.09 19.83
C SER A 204 -16.85 1.18 20.21
N PHE A 205 -16.43 2.45 20.23
CA PHE A 205 -17.18 3.60 20.73
C PHE A 205 -17.83 4.44 19.62
N VAL A 206 -17.57 4.13 18.35
CA VAL A 206 -18.24 4.79 17.21
C VAL A 206 -18.92 3.70 16.39
N LYS A 207 -20.16 3.37 16.78
CA LYS A 207 -21.14 2.68 15.93
C LYS A 207 -21.96 3.71 15.17
#